data_AF-A0A7S2K905-F1
#
_entry.id   AF-A0A7S2K905-F1
#
_cell.length_a   1.000
_cell.length_b   1.000
_cell.length_c   1.000
_cell.angle_alpha   90.00
_cell.angle_beta   90.00
_cell.angle_gamma   90.00
#
_symmetry.space_group_name_H-M   'P 1'
#
loop_
_entity.id
_entity.type
_entity.pdbx_description
1 polymer ?
#
loop_
_entity_poly.entity_id
_entity_poly.type
_entity_poly.pdbx_seq_one_letter_code
_entity_poly.pdbx_strand_id
1 'polypeptide(L)'
;GQLSGPVVFQFPNWVTRWHYQPNCDQVMVEYIDTDGISWKLLKDLECAFQLKCDNGQGDYLADLISKAKMAAEENPSQFSEGAKKARETGGVYEATPGATNNKVISQEERKRMAAERDRAWKAQQQEGTLVTKRQRLAQQIGMKTEGFPQDGWAALESRADIDAAFVHFHRSLLERGFDSRAVELVAIDGVSTERVYWQRIRGVYYRLPEVLDGQHWYQKLLHSPKAVHQVGCDGIYIAWSKLHRRWEVTTKVSVDKYADKYRPVVAHSANLPAPDPDSAENCEIPPLPQAPGPWQVQ
;
A
#
# COMPACT_ATOMS: atom_id res chain seq x y z
N GLY A 1 -0.33 -26.85 -6.48
CA GLY A 1 -1.72 -27.22 -6.86
C GLY A 1 -2.69 -26.27 -6.21
N GLN A 2 -3.90 -26.12 -6.74
CA GLN A 2 -4.89 -25.16 -6.22
C GLN A 2 -5.36 -25.52 -4.81
N LEU A 3 -5.44 -24.54 -3.91
CA LEU A 3 -6.03 -24.72 -2.58
C LEU A 3 -7.56 -24.75 -2.68
N SER A 4 -8.20 -25.57 -1.85
CA SER A 4 -9.66 -25.62 -1.72
C SER A 4 -10.06 -25.39 -0.27
N GLY A 5 -11.29 -24.93 -0.04
CA GLY A 5 -11.79 -24.67 1.30
C GLY A 5 -11.72 -25.87 2.25
N PRO A 6 -12.17 -27.08 1.83
CA PRO A 6 -12.05 -28.28 2.66
C PRO A 6 -10.60 -28.61 3.05
N VAL A 7 -9.63 -28.38 2.16
CA VAL A 7 -8.21 -28.61 2.46
C VAL A 7 -7.69 -27.60 3.47
N VAL A 8 -7.95 -26.31 3.27
CA VAL A 8 -7.49 -25.27 4.22
C VAL A 8 -8.16 -25.41 5.58
N PHE A 9 -9.42 -25.85 5.62
CA PHE A 9 -10.10 -26.16 6.87
C PHE A 9 -9.29 -27.16 7.68
N GLN A 10 -8.75 -28.22 7.08
CA GLN A 10 -7.97 -29.27 7.76
C GLN A 10 -6.56 -28.84 8.21
N PHE A 11 -6.19 -27.56 8.10
CA PHE A 11 -4.91 -27.09 8.62
C PHE A 11 -4.90 -27.12 10.16
N PRO A 12 -3.87 -27.73 10.78
CA PRO A 12 -3.81 -27.92 12.22
C PRO A 12 -3.78 -26.58 12.95
N ASN A 13 -4.60 -26.46 13.99
CA ASN A 13 -4.74 -25.25 14.83
C ASN A 13 -5.28 -24.00 14.10
N TRP A 14 -5.72 -24.14 12.85
CA TRP A 14 -6.39 -23.05 12.16
C TRP A 14 -7.87 -23.01 12.53
N VAL A 15 -8.40 -21.80 12.67
CA VAL A 15 -9.83 -21.60 12.91
C VAL A 15 -10.49 -21.28 11.58
N THR A 16 -11.50 -22.05 11.20
CA THR A 16 -12.38 -21.70 10.08
C THR A 16 -13.66 -21.11 10.61
N ARG A 17 -14.02 -19.94 10.08
CA ARG A 17 -15.20 -19.17 10.47
C ARG A 17 -16.14 -19.01 9.28
N TRP A 18 -17.38 -19.48 9.44
CA TRP A 18 -18.45 -19.33 8.46
C TRP A 18 -19.39 -18.20 8.91
N HIS A 19 -19.53 -17.19 8.05
CA HIS A 19 -20.38 -16.03 8.27
C HIS A 19 -21.62 -16.14 7.39
N TYR A 20 -22.79 -16.40 7.99
CA TYR A 20 -24.04 -16.32 7.26
C TYR A 20 -24.46 -14.87 7.01
N GLN A 21 -24.92 -14.59 5.79
CA GLN A 21 -25.41 -13.28 5.33
C GLN A 21 -26.90 -13.39 5.02
N PRO A 22 -27.79 -13.01 5.96
CA PRO A 22 -29.23 -13.21 5.80
C PRO A 22 -29.83 -12.41 4.64
N ASN A 23 -29.18 -11.34 4.19
CA ASN A 23 -29.66 -10.50 3.11
C ASN A 23 -29.54 -11.15 1.72
N CYS A 24 -28.65 -12.15 1.56
CA CYS A 24 -28.39 -12.79 0.28
C CYS A 24 -28.32 -14.32 0.36
N ASP A 25 -28.62 -14.91 1.53
CA ASP A 25 -28.52 -16.36 1.80
C ASP A 25 -27.14 -16.98 1.45
N GLN A 26 -26.08 -16.16 1.56
CA GLN A 26 -24.71 -16.61 1.30
C GLN A 26 -23.96 -16.88 2.61
N VAL A 27 -23.02 -17.83 2.56
CA VAL A 27 -22.08 -18.10 3.64
C VAL A 27 -20.67 -17.75 3.16
N MET A 28 -20.06 -16.75 3.80
CA MET A 28 -18.66 -16.40 3.55
C MET A 28 -17.78 -17.20 4.51
N VAL A 29 -16.63 -17.69 4.02
CA VAL A 29 -15.66 -18.43 4.82
C VAL A 29 -14.42 -17.56 5.06
N GLU A 30 -13.94 -17.55 6.30
CA GLU A 30 -12.73 -16.88 6.74
C GLU A 30 -11.83 -17.91 7.44
N TYR A 31 -10.58 -18.00 7.03
CA TYR A 31 -9.58 -18.89 7.64
C TYR A 31 -8.63 -18.05 8.48
N ILE A 32 -8.36 -18.47 9.70
CA ILE A 32 -7.53 -17.75 10.65
C ILE A 32 -6.37 -18.67 11.02
N ASP A 33 -5.15 -18.24 10.74
CA ASP A 33 -3.96 -19.03 11.03
C ASP A 33 -3.55 -18.95 12.51
N THR A 34 -2.48 -19.67 12.84
CA THR A 34 -1.93 -19.74 14.20
C THR A 34 -1.40 -18.40 14.73
N ASP A 35 -1.08 -17.46 13.84
CA ASP A 35 -0.62 -16.11 14.19
C ASP A 35 -1.80 -15.12 14.29
N GLY A 36 -3.03 -15.58 14.06
CA GLY A 36 -4.25 -14.78 14.07
C GLY A 36 -4.47 -13.97 12.80
N ILE A 37 -3.74 -14.26 11.70
CA ILE A 37 -3.94 -13.60 10.41
C ILE A 37 -5.18 -14.21 9.75
N SER A 38 -6.07 -13.33 9.28
CA SER A 38 -7.33 -13.70 8.64
C SER A 38 -7.21 -13.67 7.11
N TRP A 39 -7.69 -14.74 6.49
CA TRP A 39 -7.70 -14.99 5.05
C TRP A 39 -9.14 -15.20 4.58
N LYS A 40 -9.67 -14.27 3.79
CA LYS A 40 -11.03 -14.36 3.23
C LYS A 40 -11.07 -14.91 1.81
N LEU A 41 -9.94 -14.81 1.10
CA LEU A 41 -9.78 -15.29 -0.26
C LEU A 41 -8.67 -16.33 -0.27
N LEU A 42 -8.95 -17.49 -0.86
CA LEU A 42 -7.94 -18.53 -1.05
C LEU A 42 -6.78 -18.03 -1.92
N LYS A 43 -7.03 -17.09 -2.85
CA LYS A 43 -5.99 -16.48 -3.69
C LYS A 43 -4.97 -15.67 -2.89
N ASP A 44 -5.41 -14.91 -1.90
CA ASP A 44 -4.49 -14.15 -1.04
C ASP A 44 -3.60 -15.11 -0.24
N LEU A 45 -4.19 -16.22 0.24
CA LEU A 45 -3.46 -17.27 0.95
C LEU A 45 -2.46 -17.99 0.03
N GLU A 46 -2.85 -18.32 -1.21
CA GLU A 46 -1.96 -18.90 -2.21
C GLU A 46 -0.76 -17.98 -2.50
N CYS A 47 -0.98 -16.67 -2.66
CA CYS A 47 0.09 -15.69 -2.84
C CYS A 47 1.03 -15.64 -1.62
N ALA A 48 0.47 -15.66 -0.40
CA ALA A 48 1.26 -15.69 0.82
C ALA A 48 2.10 -16.97 0.95
N PHE A 49 1.54 -18.12 0.52
CA PHE A 49 2.26 -19.39 0.48
C PHE A 49 3.37 -19.39 -0.57
N GLN A 50 3.14 -18.81 -1.75
CA GLN A 50 4.20 -18.64 -2.75
C GLN A 50 5.38 -17.84 -2.20
N LEU A 51 5.12 -16.72 -1.51
CA LEU A 51 6.18 -15.94 -0.88
C LEU A 51 6.96 -16.76 0.17
N LYS A 52 6.28 -17.63 0.93
CA LYS A 52 6.96 -18.55 1.87
C LYS A 52 7.80 -19.60 1.14
N CYS A 53 7.32 -20.14 0.01
CA CYS A 53 8.11 -21.03 -0.85
C CYS A 53 9.39 -20.34 -1.36
N ASP A 54 9.27 -19.10 -1.84
CA ASP A 54 10.41 -18.31 -2.33
C ASP A 54 11.45 -18.04 -1.23
N ASN A 55 11.01 -18.02 0.04
CA ASN A 55 11.87 -17.90 1.21
C ASN A 55 12.42 -19.25 1.73
N GLY A 56 12.29 -20.34 0.97
CA GLY A 56 12.82 -21.65 1.33
C GLY A 56 11.95 -22.47 2.30
N GLN A 57 10.68 -22.08 2.50
CA GLN A 57 9.74 -22.83 3.36
C GLN A 57 8.81 -23.77 2.56
N GLY A 58 9.15 -24.07 1.31
CA GLY A 58 8.30 -24.83 0.39
C GLY A 58 8.01 -26.26 0.85
N ASP A 59 9.01 -26.97 1.38
CA ASP A 59 8.87 -28.38 1.79
C ASP A 59 7.86 -28.57 2.93
N TYR A 60 7.90 -27.67 3.92
CA TYR A 60 6.93 -27.67 5.02
C TYR A 60 5.50 -27.45 4.53
N LEU A 61 5.31 -26.50 3.60
CA LEU A 61 3.99 -26.22 3.03
C LEU A 61 3.46 -27.39 2.18
N ALA A 62 4.34 -28.07 1.44
CA ALA A 62 3.96 -29.25 0.67
C ALA A 62 3.46 -30.39 1.58
N ASP A 63 4.16 -30.68 2.67
CA ASP A 63 3.77 -31.69 3.66
C ASP A 63 2.44 -31.32 4.34
N LEU A 64 2.29 -30.07 4.77
CA LEU A 64 1.07 -29.54 5.38
C LEU A 64 -0.15 -29.72 4.47
N ILE A 65 -0.04 -29.31 3.20
CA ILE A 65 -1.12 -29.41 2.22
C ILE A 65 -1.44 -30.87 1.90
N SER A 66 -0.42 -31.73 1.82
CA SER A 66 -0.63 -33.18 1.56
C SER A 66 -1.40 -33.85 2.69
N LYS A 67 -1.02 -33.60 3.95
CA LYS A 67 -1.74 -34.11 5.13
C LYS A 67 -3.18 -33.62 5.19
N ALA A 68 -3.38 -32.32 4.93
CA ALA A 68 -4.70 -31.71 4.93
C ALA A 68 -5.62 -32.26 3.82
N LYS A 69 -5.08 -32.60 2.65
CA LYS A 69 -5.82 -33.27 1.57
C LYS A 69 -6.32 -34.65 1.99
N MET A 70 -5.44 -35.48 2.55
CA MET A 70 -5.84 -36.81 3.04
C MET A 70 -6.94 -36.72 4.09
N ALA A 71 -6.82 -35.79 5.05
CA ALA A 71 -7.84 -35.56 6.07
C ALA A 71 -9.18 -35.06 5.47
N ALA A 72 -9.13 -34.23 4.44
CA ALA A 72 -10.33 -33.74 3.76
C ALA A 72 -11.03 -34.84 2.95
N GLU A 73 -10.27 -35.79 2.40
CA GLU A 73 -10.79 -36.97 1.70
C GLU A 73 -11.43 -37.98 2.65
N GLU A 74 -10.89 -38.13 3.87
CA GLU A 74 -11.45 -39.01 4.90
C GLU A 74 -12.82 -38.52 5.42
N ASN A 75 -12.98 -37.19 5.55
CA ASN A 75 -14.21 -36.58 6.09
C ASN A 75 -14.74 -35.43 5.22
N PRO A 76 -15.24 -35.71 4.00
CA PRO A 76 -15.63 -34.67 3.03
C PRO A 76 -16.82 -33.81 3.49
N SER A 77 -17.68 -34.34 4.35
CA SER A 77 -18.88 -33.61 4.84
C SER A 77 -18.55 -32.54 5.87
N GLN A 78 -17.43 -32.67 6.61
CA GLN A 78 -17.13 -31.84 7.78
C GLN A 78 -17.08 -30.34 7.44
N PHE A 79 -16.49 -29.99 6.28
CA PHE A 79 -16.44 -28.60 5.83
C PHE A 79 -17.84 -28.03 5.53
N SER A 80 -18.71 -28.84 4.92
CA SER A 80 -20.07 -28.42 4.55
C SER A 80 -20.99 -28.23 5.77
N GLU A 81 -20.74 -28.96 6.85
CA GLU A 81 -21.46 -28.80 8.12
C GLU A 81 -21.27 -27.40 8.71
N GLY A 82 -20.09 -26.80 8.57
CA GLY A 82 -19.87 -25.44 9.04
C GLY A 82 -20.79 -24.41 8.36
N ALA A 83 -20.98 -24.54 7.05
CA ALA A 83 -21.92 -23.71 6.32
C ALA A 83 -23.38 -23.99 6.72
N LYS A 84 -23.74 -25.26 6.94
CA LYS A 84 -25.07 -25.64 7.44
C LYS A 84 -25.35 -25.02 8.82
N LYS A 85 -24.40 -25.11 9.76
CA LYS A 85 -24.50 -24.55 11.11
C LYS A 85 -24.58 -23.04 11.12
N ALA A 86 -23.81 -22.35 10.27
CA ALA A 86 -23.91 -20.90 10.14
C ALA A 86 -25.30 -20.46 9.67
N ARG A 87 -25.90 -21.19 8.71
CA ARG A 87 -27.28 -20.95 8.25
C ARG A 87 -28.31 -21.23 9.35
N GLU A 88 -28.25 -22.40 9.98
CA GLU A 88 -29.17 -22.81 11.06
C GLU A 88 -29.23 -21.79 12.20
N THR A 89 -28.08 -21.19 12.53
CA THR A 89 -27.95 -20.25 13.66
C THR A 89 -28.18 -18.79 13.26
N GLY A 90 -28.32 -18.52 11.96
CA GLY A 90 -28.43 -17.16 11.43
C GLY A 90 -27.19 -16.29 11.69
N GLY A 91 -26.06 -16.91 12.05
CA GLY A 91 -24.96 -16.26 12.74
C GLY A 91 -23.58 -16.61 12.19
N VAL A 92 -22.62 -16.76 13.12
CA VAL A 92 -21.26 -17.16 12.82
C VAL A 92 -20.97 -18.50 13.49
N TYR A 93 -20.41 -19.42 12.72
CA TYR A 93 -19.92 -20.70 13.23
C TYR A 93 -18.40 -20.74 13.11
N GLU A 94 -17.72 -21.15 14.17
CA GLU A 94 -16.27 -21.35 14.19
C GLU A 94 -15.96 -22.80 14.56
N ALA A 95 -15.06 -23.41 13.80
CA ALA A 95 -14.55 -24.74 14.07
C ALA A 95 -13.04 -24.80 13.83
N THR A 96 -12.37 -25.64 14.62
CA THR A 96 -10.97 -26.00 14.44
C THR A 96 -10.91 -27.51 14.19
N PRO A 97 -10.11 -28.01 13.23
CA PRO A 97 -10.00 -29.45 12.97
C PRO A 97 -9.62 -30.22 14.22
N GLY A 98 -10.35 -31.31 14.49
CA GLY A 98 -10.10 -32.18 15.65
C GLY A 98 -10.45 -31.57 17.01
N ALA A 99 -10.84 -30.30 17.09
CA ALA A 99 -11.29 -29.70 18.33
C ALA A 99 -12.76 -30.09 18.62
N THR A 100 -13.04 -30.40 19.89
CA THR A 100 -14.42 -30.66 20.35
C THR A 100 -15.22 -29.38 20.60
N ASN A 101 -14.52 -28.27 20.85
CA ASN A 101 -15.12 -26.99 21.21
C ASN A 101 -15.36 -26.11 19.98
N ASN A 102 -16.42 -26.42 19.24
CA ASN A 102 -16.92 -25.52 18.20
C ASN A 102 -17.66 -24.34 18.83
N LYS A 103 -17.52 -23.15 18.26
CA LYS A 103 -18.14 -21.93 18.80
C LYS A 103 -19.24 -21.45 17.86
N VAL A 104 -20.43 -21.26 18.43
CA VAL A 104 -21.56 -20.66 17.74
C VAL A 104 -21.74 -19.25 18.30
N ILE A 105 -21.79 -18.26 17.42
CA ILE A 105 -22.05 -16.87 17.77
C ILE A 105 -23.38 -16.50 17.12
N SER A 106 -24.40 -16.26 17.95
CA SER A 106 -25.73 -15.89 17.47
C SER A 106 -25.71 -14.53 16.78
N GLN A 107 -26.75 -14.24 15.99
CA GLN A 107 -26.90 -12.94 15.35
C GLN A 107 -27.00 -11.80 16.38
N GLU A 108 -27.66 -12.04 17.52
CA GLU A 108 -27.77 -11.09 18.61
C GLU A 108 -26.41 -10.81 19.26
N GLU A 109 -25.63 -11.86 19.52
CA GLU A 109 -24.29 -11.72 20.09
C GLU A 109 -23.35 -11.00 19.12
N ARG A 110 -23.48 -11.24 17.81
CA ARG A 110 -22.75 -10.49 16.79
C ARG A 110 -23.12 -9.01 16.79
N LYS A 111 -24.41 -8.67 16.90
CA LYS A 111 -24.87 -7.27 17.05
C LYS A 111 -24.32 -6.65 18.33
N ARG A 112 -24.31 -7.38 19.44
CA ARG A 112 -23.74 -6.94 20.73
C ARG A 112 -22.25 -6.65 20.61
N MET A 113 -21.45 -7.58 20.08
CA MET A 113 -20.01 -7.39 19.87
C MET A 113 -19.72 -6.25 18.88
N ALA A 114 -20.52 -6.09 17.84
CA ALA A 114 -20.38 -4.97 16.91
C ALA A 114 -20.64 -3.62 17.58
N ALA A 115 -21.69 -3.53 18.41
CA ALA A 115 -22.01 -2.33 19.18
C ALA A 115 -20.96 -2.03 20.26
N GLU A 116 -20.46 -3.06 20.95
CA GLU A 116 -19.38 -2.92 21.92
C GLU A 116 -18.08 -2.44 21.27
N ARG A 117 -17.72 -3.02 20.10
CA ARG A 117 -16.58 -2.56 19.32
C ARG A 117 -16.74 -1.12 18.84
N ASP A 118 -17.94 -0.71 18.42
CA ASP A 118 -18.23 0.67 18.04
C ASP A 118 -18.10 1.64 19.23
N ARG A 119 -18.61 1.24 20.41
CA ARG A 119 -18.43 2.02 21.66
C ARG A 119 -16.97 2.14 22.07
N ALA A 120 -16.22 1.03 22.07
CA ALA A 120 -14.80 1.01 22.37
C ALA A 120 -14.02 1.89 21.39
N TRP A 121 -14.34 1.81 20.10
CA TRP A 121 -13.74 2.65 19.06
C TRP A 121 -14.04 4.14 19.28
N LYS A 122 -15.28 4.51 19.62
CA LYS A 122 -15.66 5.89 19.95
C LYS A 122 -14.99 6.42 21.20
N ALA A 123 -14.90 5.61 22.26
CA ALA A 123 -14.19 5.96 23.49
C ALA A 123 -12.70 6.24 23.22
N GLN A 124 -12.07 5.36 22.44
CA GLN A 124 -10.68 5.51 22.02
C GLN A 124 -10.43 6.73 21.11
N GLN A 125 -11.44 7.16 20.34
CA GLN A 125 -11.36 8.43 19.60
C GLN A 125 -11.42 9.65 20.52
N GLN A 126 -12.27 9.62 21.55
CA GLN A 126 -12.42 10.71 22.51
C GLN A 126 -11.18 10.88 23.38
N GLU A 127 -10.49 9.78 23.69
CA GLU A 127 -9.22 9.79 24.43
C GLU A 127 -8.01 10.23 23.58
N GLY A 128 -8.19 10.49 22.28
CA GLY A 128 -7.11 10.91 21.38
C GLY A 128 -6.04 9.84 21.12
N THR A 129 -6.24 8.63 21.64
CA THR A 129 -5.26 7.54 21.65
C THR A 129 -5.29 6.69 20.39
N LEU A 130 -6.32 6.78 19.54
CA LEU A 130 -6.40 5.94 18.34
C LEU A 130 -6.60 6.67 17.03
N VAL A 131 -5.46 6.77 16.36
CA VAL A 131 -5.32 6.72 14.92
C VAL A 131 -6.09 5.52 14.35
N THR A 132 -7.17 5.80 13.61
CA THR A 132 -7.99 4.75 12.99
C THR A 132 -7.16 3.89 12.02
N LYS A 133 -7.49 2.61 11.79
CA LYS A 133 -6.75 1.73 10.84
C LYS A 133 -6.66 2.29 9.41
N ARG A 134 -7.67 3.06 8.97
CA ARG A 134 -7.64 3.79 7.69
C ARG A 134 -6.69 4.99 7.75
N GLN A 135 -6.62 5.63 8.90
CA GLN A 135 -5.62 6.63 9.24
C GLN A 135 -4.24 6.01 9.54
N ARG A 136 -4.07 4.71 9.80
CA ARG A 136 -2.73 4.07 9.88
C ARG A 136 -2.07 3.98 8.51
N LEU A 137 -2.82 3.66 7.45
CA LEU A 137 -2.34 3.77 6.07
C LEU A 137 -2.12 5.23 5.67
N ALA A 138 -3.04 6.14 6.03
CA ALA A 138 -2.86 7.57 5.81
C ALA A 138 -1.91 8.28 6.80
N GLN A 139 -1.39 7.60 7.83
CA GLN A 139 -0.35 8.09 8.75
C GLN A 139 1.01 7.46 8.50
N GLN A 140 1.07 6.34 7.78
CA GLN A 140 2.34 5.94 7.19
C GLN A 140 2.84 7.04 6.26
N ILE A 141 1.93 7.68 5.53
CA ILE A 141 2.17 8.95 4.84
C ILE A 141 1.86 10.09 5.83
N GLY A 142 2.77 10.42 6.74
CA GLY A 142 2.63 11.54 7.69
C GLY A 142 2.61 12.93 7.03
N MET A 143 1.77 13.12 6.01
CA MET A 143 1.72 14.29 5.14
C MET A 143 0.34 14.94 5.22
N LYS A 144 0.33 16.26 5.38
CA LYS A 144 -0.90 17.05 5.29
C LYS A 144 -1.40 17.01 3.84
N THR A 145 -2.72 16.90 3.68
CA THR A 145 -3.39 16.93 2.37
C THR A 145 -3.21 18.30 1.71
N GLU A 146 -3.35 19.36 2.50
CA GLU A 146 -3.11 20.73 2.09
C GLU A 146 -1.59 20.98 1.96
N GLY A 147 -1.21 21.59 0.83
CA GLY A 147 0.15 22.08 0.61
C GLY A 147 0.51 23.25 1.53
N PHE A 148 1.79 23.62 1.54
CA PHE A 148 2.13 24.96 2.00
C PHE A 148 1.48 25.96 1.03
N PRO A 149 0.85 27.04 1.52
CA PRO A 149 0.29 28.07 0.64
C PRO A 149 1.38 28.61 -0.28
N GLN A 150 1.09 28.65 -1.58
CA GLN A 150 1.93 29.24 -2.62
C GLN A 150 1.04 30.19 -3.44
N ASP A 151 1.60 31.30 -3.89
CA ASP A 151 0.90 32.33 -4.63
C ASP A 151 1.67 32.72 -5.91
N GLY A 152 0.98 33.40 -6.82
CA GLY A 152 1.53 33.85 -8.10
C GLY A 152 2.22 32.73 -8.88
N TRP A 153 3.46 32.98 -9.31
CA TRP A 153 4.25 32.01 -10.08
C TRP A 153 4.49 30.69 -9.32
N ALA A 154 4.49 30.70 -7.99
CA ALA A 154 4.73 29.50 -7.18
C ALA A 154 3.48 28.60 -7.03
N ALA A 155 2.28 29.13 -7.34
CA ALA A 155 1.04 28.36 -7.35
C ALA A 155 0.91 27.45 -8.60
N LEU A 156 1.67 27.77 -9.66
CA LEU A 156 1.77 27.02 -10.91
C LEU A 156 0.44 26.90 -11.67
N GLU A 157 -0.53 27.81 -11.48
CA GLU A 157 -1.89 27.70 -11.99
C GLU A 157 -1.98 27.62 -13.51
N SER A 158 -1.06 28.30 -14.20
CA SER A 158 -0.96 28.35 -15.65
C SER A 158 0.42 27.89 -16.15
N ARG A 159 0.53 27.67 -17.47
CA ARG A 159 1.83 27.37 -18.09
C ARG A 159 2.84 28.51 -17.92
N ALA A 160 2.38 29.75 -17.99
CA ALA A 160 3.22 30.93 -17.76
C ALA A 160 3.79 30.96 -16.34
N ASP A 161 3.02 30.50 -15.35
CA ASP A 161 3.50 30.39 -13.96
C ASP A 161 4.61 29.35 -13.84
N ILE A 162 4.49 28.23 -14.55
CA ILE A 162 5.53 27.19 -14.58
C ILE A 162 6.83 27.75 -15.17
N ASP A 163 6.76 28.41 -16.32
CA ASP A 163 7.92 29.01 -16.97
C ASP A 163 8.59 30.07 -16.07
N ALA A 164 7.77 30.91 -15.41
CA ALA A 164 8.26 31.87 -14.42
C ALA A 164 8.90 31.16 -13.20
N ALA A 165 8.28 30.10 -12.69
CA ALA A 165 8.79 29.35 -11.55
C ALA A 165 10.16 28.72 -11.83
N PHE A 166 10.39 28.18 -13.03
CA PHE A 166 11.70 27.69 -13.44
C PHE A 166 12.77 28.78 -13.34
N VAL A 167 12.51 29.96 -13.90
CA VAL A 167 13.44 31.10 -13.85
C VAL A 167 13.72 31.53 -12.41
N HIS A 168 12.67 31.67 -11.61
CA HIS A 168 12.79 32.10 -10.22
C HIS A 168 13.56 31.09 -9.36
N PHE A 169 13.18 29.81 -9.39
CA PHE A 169 13.86 28.78 -8.61
C PHE A 169 15.29 28.56 -9.07
N HIS A 170 15.56 28.56 -10.38
CA HIS A 170 16.92 28.42 -10.90
C HIS A 170 17.83 29.54 -10.36
N ARG A 171 17.41 30.80 -10.49
CA ARG A 171 18.16 31.95 -9.94
C ARG A 171 18.37 31.81 -8.43
N SER A 172 17.32 31.50 -7.66
CA SER A 172 17.41 31.33 -6.21
C SER A 172 18.39 30.23 -5.79
N LEU A 173 18.48 29.13 -6.56
CA LEU A 173 19.46 28.07 -6.32
C LEU A 173 20.89 28.54 -6.63
N LEU A 174 21.12 29.26 -7.72
CA LEU A 174 22.43 29.82 -8.03
C LEU A 174 22.91 30.80 -6.96
N GLU A 175 22.02 31.67 -6.47
CA GLU A 175 22.33 32.61 -5.40
C GLU A 175 22.69 31.91 -4.08
N ARG A 176 22.21 30.69 -3.86
CA ARG A 176 22.60 29.82 -2.74
C ARG A 176 23.94 29.10 -2.95
N GLY A 177 24.56 29.25 -4.12
CA GLY A 177 25.85 28.65 -4.46
C GLY A 177 25.77 27.27 -5.12
N PHE A 178 24.60 26.87 -5.63
CA PHE A 178 24.49 25.64 -6.42
C PHE A 178 25.16 25.82 -7.79
N ASP A 179 25.81 24.76 -8.29
CA ASP A 179 26.48 24.79 -9.60
C ASP A 179 25.47 24.90 -10.75
N SER A 180 25.59 25.93 -11.57
CA SER A 180 24.70 26.19 -12.70
C SER A 180 24.65 25.09 -13.75
N ARG A 181 25.68 24.26 -13.85
CA ARG A 181 25.69 23.10 -14.76
C ARG A 181 25.00 21.88 -14.18
N ALA A 182 24.86 21.82 -12.86
CA ALA A 182 24.27 20.69 -12.16
C ALA A 182 22.78 20.90 -11.86
N VAL A 183 22.30 22.16 -11.83
CA VAL A 183 20.90 22.48 -11.59
C VAL A 183 20.04 21.99 -12.74
N GLU A 184 19.25 20.96 -12.45
CA GLU A 184 18.18 20.48 -13.31
C GLU A 184 16.87 20.58 -12.53
N LEU A 185 15.84 21.10 -13.19
CA LEU A 185 14.53 21.30 -12.62
C LEU A 185 13.51 20.54 -13.47
N VAL A 186 12.46 20.03 -12.81
CA VAL A 186 11.34 19.35 -13.45
C VAL A 186 10.05 19.87 -12.84
N ALA A 187 9.03 20.16 -13.66
CA ALA A 187 7.71 20.53 -13.16
C ALA A 187 6.76 19.33 -13.24
N ILE A 188 6.00 19.11 -12.16
CA ILE A 188 4.80 18.28 -12.19
C ILE A 188 3.57 19.19 -12.28
N ASP A 189 2.84 19.06 -13.38
CA ASP A 189 1.55 19.71 -13.62
C ASP A 189 0.46 18.68 -14.01
N GLY A 190 -0.75 19.16 -14.31
CA GLY A 190 -1.86 18.32 -14.79
C GLY A 190 -2.41 17.29 -13.79
N VAL A 191 -2.02 17.33 -12.52
CA VAL A 191 -2.50 16.39 -11.50
C VAL A 191 -4.00 16.59 -11.27
N SER A 192 -4.80 15.53 -11.48
CA SER A 192 -6.26 15.57 -11.26
C SER A 192 -6.61 16.06 -9.85
N THR A 193 -7.52 17.03 -9.77
CA THR A 193 -8.01 17.63 -8.52
C THR A 193 -8.82 16.65 -7.67
N GLU A 194 -9.24 15.51 -8.23
CA GLU A 194 -9.90 14.43 -7.50
C GLU A 194 -8.94 13.70 -6.55
N ARG A 195 -7.63 13.81 -6.75
CA ARG A 195 -6.62 13.15 -5.91
C ARG A 195 -6.42 13.90 -4.60
N VAL A 196 -6.51 13.19 -3.48
CA VAL A 196 -6.37 13.76 -2.12
C VAL A 196 -5.12 14.64 -1.91
N TYR A 197 -4.02 14.34 -2.61
CA TYR A 197 -2.74 15.04 -2.47
C TYR A 197 -2.34 15.87 -3.70
N TRP A 198 -3.29 16.23 -4.58
CA TRP A 198 -2.98 16.88 -5.86
C TRP A 198 -2.17 18.18 -5.69
N GLN A 199 -2.55 19.06 -4.75
CA GLN A 199 -1.84 20.31 -4.44
C GLN A 199 -0.42 20.06 -3.95
N ARG A 200 -0.25 18.97 -3.21
CA ARG A 200 1.01 18.61 -2.59
C ARG A 200 1.99 18.01 -3.61
N ILE A 201 1.48 17.29 -4.61
CA ILE A 201 2.29 16.69 -5.68
C ILE A 201 2.69 17.73 -6.75
N ARG A 202 1.77 18.63 -7.13
CA ARG A 202 2.04 19.72 -8.08
C ARG A 202 3.17 20.61 -7.57
N GLY A 203 4.15 20.93 -8.41
CA GLY A 203 5.33 21.67 -7.99
C GLY A 203 6.49 21.64 -8.97
N VAL A 204 7.49 22.47 -8.71
CA VAL A 204 8.82 22.37 -9.32
C VAL A 204 9.71 21.55 -8.40
N TYR A 205 10.45 20.62 -8.99
CA TYR A 205 11.35 19.71 -8.30
C TYR A 205 12.77 19.93 -8.79
N TYR A 206 13.73 19.91 -7.87
CA TYR A 206 15.16 20.02 -8.13
C TYR A 206 15.80 18.63 -8.11
N ARG A 207 16.62 18.33 -9.13
CA ARG A 207 17.40 17.08 -9.21
C ARG A 207 18.53 17.09 -8.17
N LEU A 208 18.51 16.13 -7.26
CA LEU A 208 19.59 15.94 -6.29
C LEU A 208 20.84 15.37 -6.97
N PRO A 209 22.05 15.74 -6.51
CA PRO A 209 23.30 15.26 -7.08
C PRO A 209 23.51 13.76 -6.83
N GLU A 210 22.94 13.21 -5.76
CA GLU A 210 23.03 11.79 -5.45
C GLU A 210 22.13 10.94 -6.36
N VAL A 211 22.54 9.70 -6.56
CA VAL A 211 21.80 8.69 -7.32
C VAL A 211 21.18 7.70 -6.33
N LEU A 212 19.89 7.44 -6.45
CA LEU A 212 19.15 6.46 -5.67
C LEU A 212 18.66 5.35 -6.61
N ASP A 213 18.93 4.08 -6.27
CA ASP A 213 18.55 2.93 -7.10
C ASP A 213 19.02 3.01 -8.56
N GLY A 214 20.18 3.66 -8.79
CA GLY A 214 20.74 3.86 -10.12
C GLY A 214 20.09 4.97 -10.93
N GLN A 215 19.22 5.79 -10.34
CA GLN A 215 18.58 6.94 -10.97
C GLN A 215 18.71 8.22 -10.16
N HIS A 216 18.68 9.35 -10.84
CA HIS A 216 18.52 10.64 -10.16
C HIS A 216 17.13 10.73 -9.54
N TRP A 217 17.05 11.44 -8.42
CA TRP A 217 15.82 11.69 -7.68
C TRP A 217 15.70 13.17 -7.41
N TYR A 218 14.47 13.61 -7.16
CA TYR A 218 14.14 15.02 -7.17
C TYR A 218 13.46 15.43 -5.88
N GLN A 219 13.73 16.64 -5.38
CA GLN A 219 13.09 17.21 -4.19
C GLN A 219 12.21 18.40 -4.58
N LYS A 220 10.98 18.44 -4.09
CA LYS A 220 10.06 19.54 -4.35
C LYS A 220 10.53 20.83 -3.67
N LEU A 221 10.61 21.89 -4.47
CA LEU A 221 10.92 23.25 -4.02
C LEU A 221 9.65 23.97 -3.56
N LEU A 222 9.83 24.90 -2.62
CA LEU A 222 8.80 25.82 -2.16
C LEU A 222 9.31 27.26 -2.23
N HIS A 223 8.46 28.19 -2.67
CA HIS A 223 8.71 29.60 -2.47
C HIS A 223 8.47 29.94 -0.99
N SER A 224 9.46 30.59 -0.38
CA SER A 224 9.45 30.99 1.02
C SER A 224 9.92 32.44 1.14
N PRO A 225 9.04 33.45 0.98
CA PRO A 225 9.43 34.85 0.90
C PRO A 225 10.29 35.37 2.06
N LYS A 226 10.21 34.72 3.22
CA LYS A 226 10.93 35.09 4.45
C LYS A 226 12.34 34.49 4.53
N ALA A 227 12.69 33.54 3.66
CA ALA A 227 14.02 32.95 3.59
C ALA A 227 14.98 33.85 2.78
N VAL A 228 16.27 33.79 3.09
CA VAL A 228 17.33 34.65 2.50
C VAL A 228 17.31 34.65 0.96
N HIS A 229 17.06 33.49 0.34
CA HIS A 229 17.00 33.33 -1.12
C HIS A 229 15.62 32.94 -1.63
N GLN A 230 14.61 33.13 -0.77
CA GLN A 230 13.20 32.83 -1.04
C GLN A 230 12.87 31.39 -1.48
N VAL A 231 13.75 30.42 -1.23
CA VAL A 231 13.55 29.02 -1.61
C VAL A 231 13.67 28.08 -0.40
N GLY A 232 12.72 27.17 -0.26
CA GLY A 232 12.66 26.09 0.72
C GLY A 232 12.35 24.74 0.04
N CYS A 233 12.09 23.71 0.85
CA CYS A 233 11.73 22.37 0.37
C CYS A 233 10.50 21.82 1.10
N ASP A 234 9.68 21.02 0.40
CA ASP A 234 8.43 20.45 0.93
C ASP A 234 8.62 19.09 1.65
N GLY A 235 9.83 18.52 1.56
CA GLY A 235 10.09 17.15 2.03
C GLY A 235 9.37 16.08 1.19
N ILE A 236 9.07 16.40 -0.07
CA ILE A 236 8.46 15.51 -1.04
C ILE A 236 9.46 15.23 -2.13
N TYR A 237 9.54 13.97 -2.51
CA TYR A 237 10.55 13.46 -3.40
C TYR A 237 9.93 12.68 -4.54
N ILE A 238 10.55 12.75 -5.71
CA ILE A 238 10.29 11.85 -6.83
C ILE A 238 11.50 10.94 -6.94
N ALA A 239 11.29 9.63 -6.85
CA ALA A 239 12.37 8.67 -6.90
C ALA A 239 11.97 7.43 -7.72
N TRP A 240 12.94 6.80 -8.36
CA TRP A 240 12.75 5.52 -8.99
C TRP A 240 12.62 4.42 -7.93
N SER A 241 11.67 3.51 -8.11
CA SER A 241 11.52 2.30 -7.29
C SER A 241 11.99 1.11 -8.10
N LYS A 242 13.15 0.56 -7.75
CA LYS A 242 13.67 -0.65 -8.43
C LYS A 242 12.78 -1.86 -8.22
N LEU A 243 12.16 -1.97 -7.03
CA LEU A 243 11.25 -3.06 -6.68
C LEU A 243 9.97 -3.05 -7.52
N HIS A 244 9.37 -1.87 -7.70
CA HIS A 244 8.12 -1.72 -8.44
C HIS A 244 8.31 -1.31 -9.91
N ARG A 245 9.56 -1.05 -10.32
CA ARG A 245 9.98 -0.65 -11.67
C ARG A 245 9.13 0.50 -12.21
N ARG A 246 9.05 1.56 -11.42
CA ARG A 246 8.26 2.78 -11.71
C ARG A 246 8.80 3.98 -10.93
N TRP A 247 8.40 5.18 -11.35
CA TRP A 247 8.65 6.42 -10.61
C TRP A 247 7.60 6.61 -9.51
N GLU A 248 8.02 7.05 -8.33
CA GLU A 248 7.17 7.20 -7.15
C GLU A 248 7.36 8.58 -6.50
N VAL A 249 6.25 9.20 -6.10
CA VAL A 249 6.23 10.38 -5.24
C VAL A 249 6.13 9.93 -3.78
N THR A 250 7.08 10.34 -2.96
CA THR A 250 7.20 9.90 -1.55
C THR A 250 7.55 11.04 -0.61
N THR A 251 7.33 10.84 0.69
CA THR A 251 7.80 11.73 1.76
C THR A 251 9.01 11.19 2.50
N LYS A 252 9.45 9.96 2.19
CA LYS A 252 10.62 9.34 2.82
C LYS A 252 11.49 8.71 1.76
N VAL A 253 12.74 9.13 1.76
CA VAL A 253 13.77 8.46 0.99
C VAL A 253 14.69 7.79 2.00
N SER A 254 14.67 6.46 2.00
CA SER A 254 15.64 5.71 2.78
C SER A 254 16.80 5.37 1.86
N VAL A 255 18.01 5.58 2.38
CA VAL A 255 19.25 5.15 1.75
C VAL A 255 19.60 3.72 2.20
N ASP A 256 18.92 3.20 3.23
CA ASP A 256 19.15 1.86 3.75
C ASP A 256 18.44 0.83 2.87
N LYS A 257 19.23 -0.06 2.26
CA LYS A 257 18.77 -1.18 1.38
C LYS A 257 17.65 -2.05 1.98
N TYR A 258 17.44 -2.00 3.30
CA TYR A 258 16.43 -2.79 4.01
C TYR A 258 15.14 -2.01 4.33
N ALA A 259 15.17 -0.69 4.25
CA ALA A 259 14.02 0.17 4.56
C ALA A 259 13.14 0.46 3.32
N ASP A 260 13.59 0.07 2.12
CA ASP A 260 12.80 0.19 0.88
C ASP A 260 11.53 -0.67 0.84
N LYS A 261 11.37 -1.64 1.75
CA LYS A 261 10.15 -2.46 1.81
C LYS A 261 8.88 -1.68 2.16
N TYR A 262 8.99 -0.49 2.76
CA TYR A 262 7.84 0.27 3.26
C TYR A 262 7.95 1.78 3.01
N ARG A 263 8.24 2.17 1.77
CA ARG A 263 8.20 3.57 1.37
C ARG A 263 6.75 4.05 1.25
N PRO A 264 6.32 5.12 1.95
CA PRO A 264 5.01 5.71 1.74
C PRO A 264 4.93 6.34 0.35
N VAL A 265 4.17 5.73 -0.55
CA VAL A 265 3.97 6.22 -1.93
C VAL A 265 2.67 7.01 -2.00
N VAL A 266 2.77 8.27 -2.39
CA VAL A 266 1.63 9.19 -2.54
C VAL A 266 1.05 9.11 -3.96
N ALA A 267 1.92 8.89 -4.94
CA ALA A 267 1.55 8.70 -6.34
C ALA A 267 2.66 7.91 -7.06
N HIS A 268 2.34 7.19 -8.13
CA HIS A 268 3.31 6.43 -8.93
C HIS A 268 3.01 6.52 -10.44
N SER A 269 4.04 6.35 -11.28
CA SER A 269 3.87 6.13 -12.72
C SER A 269 3.31 4.73 -12.98
N ALA A 270 2.97 4.42 -14.23
CA ALA A 270 2.72 3.05 -14.65
C ALA A 270 4.00 2.21 -14.47
N ASN A 271 3.80 0.91 -14.24
CA ASN A 271 4.90 -0.04 -14.15
C ASN A 271 5.51 -0.23 -15.55
N LEU A 272 6.81 -0.39 -15.61
CA LEU A 272 7.47 -0.83 -16.83
C LEU A 272 7.35 -2.35 -16.99
N PRO A 273 7.19 -2.86 -18.22
CA PRO A 273 7.21 -4.29 -18.50
C PRO A 273 8.51 -4.90 -18.01
N ALA A 274 8.46 -6.11 -17.45
CA ALA A 274 9.65 -6.87 -17.02
C ALA A 274 10.70 -6.86 -18.13
N PRO A 275 12.01 -6.77 -17.82
CA PRO A 275 13.03 -7.00 -18.84
C PRO A 275 12.76 -8.38 -19.43
N ASP A 276 12.91 -8.52 -20.73
CA ASP A 276 12.94 -9.85 -21.33
C ASP A 276 14.13 -10.60 -20.70
N PRO A 277 13.92 -11.76 -20.05
CA PRO A 277 15.01 -12.51 -19.43
C PRO A 277 16.11 -12.90 -20.43
N ASP A 278 15.78 -12.96 -21.72
CA ASP A 278 16.73 -13.29 -22.79
C ASP A 278 17.40 -12.03 -23.38
N SER A 279 16.88 -10.82 -23.10
CA SER A 279 17.58 -9.59 -23.45
C SER A 279 18.57 -9.23 -22.34
N ALA A 280 19.82 -9.66 -22.50
CA ALA A 280 20.94 -9.22 -21.66
C ALA A 280 21.28 -7.73 -21.82
N GLU A 281 20.57 -7.01 -22.69
CA GLU A 281 20.75 -5.57 -22.89
C GLU A 281 20.11 -4.78 -21.75
N ASN A 282 20.87 -3.79 -21.26
CA ASN A 282 20.51 -2.92 -20.15
C ASN A 282 19.06 -2.44 -20.29
N CYS A 283 18.22 -2.81 -19.32
CA CYS A 283 16.85 -2.31 -19.26
C CYS A 283 16.92 -0.81 -18.96
N GLU A 284 16.94 0.02 -20.01
CA GLU A 284 17.03 1.47 -19.88
C GLU A 284 15.81 1.96 -19.08
N ILE A 285 16.10 2.53 -17.91
CA ILE A 285 15.06 3.15 -17.09
C ILE A 285 14.69 4.45 -17.81
N PRO A 286 13.43 4.61 -18.26
CA PRO A 286 13.00 5.80 -18.95
C PRO A 286 13.15 6.99 -18.01
N PRO A 287 13.70 8.10 -18.53
CA PRO A 287 13.86 9.31 -17.74
C PRO A 287 12.48 9.79 -17.28
N LEU A 288 12.42 10.45 -16.12
CA LEU A 288 11.17 10.90 -15.51
C LEU A 288 10.22 11.64 -16.49
N PRO A 289 10.69 12.52 -17.40
CA PRO A 289 9.82 13.18 -18.38
C PRO A 289 9.09 12.25 -19.36
N GLN A 290 9.59 11.02 -19.56
CA GLN A 290 8.99 10.03 -20.44
C GLN A 290 8.11 9.03 -19.68
N ALA A 291 8.07 9.10 -18.35
CA ALA A 291 7.34 8.13 -17.54
C ALA A 291 5.83 8.39 -17.62
N PRO A 292 5.02 7.42 -18.09
CA PRO A 292 3.57 7.58 -18.14
C PRO A 292 3.00 7.55 -16.72
N GLY A 293 2.58 8.69 -16.20
CA GLY A 293 2.02 8.84 -14.86
C GLY A 293 0.71 9.61 -14.84
N PRO A 294 0.01 9.65 -13.68
CA PRO A 294 -1.16 10.50 -13.49
C PRO A 294 -0.81 11.99 -13.35
N TRP A 295 0.45 12.33 -13.55
CA TRP A 295 0.99 13.66 -13.59
C TRP A 295 1.67 13.86 -14.94
N GLN A 296 1.59 15.07 -15.46
CA GLN A 296 2.34 15.48 -16.63
C GLN A 296 3.68 16.05 -16.16
N VAL A 297 4.74 15.68 -16.87
CA VAL A 297 6.11 16.14 -16.61
C VAL A 297 6.53 16.99 -17.80
N GLN A 298 6.99 18.21 -17.56
CA GLN A 298 7.48 19.13 -18.59
C GLN A 298 8.82 19.74 -18.18
#